data_AF-A0A8T4MG79-F1
#
_entry.id   AF-A0A8T4MG79-F1
#
_cell.length_a   1.000
_cell.length_b   1.000
_cell.length_c   1.000
_cell.angle_alpha   90.00
_cell.angle_beta   90.00
_cell.angle_gamma   90.00
#
_symmetry.space_group_name_H-M   'P 1'
#
loop_
_entity.id
_entity.type
_entity.pdbx_description
1 polymer ?
#
loop_
_entity_poly.entity_id
_entity_poly.type
_entity_poly.pdbx_seq_one_letter_code
_entity_poly.pdbx_strand_id
1 'polypeptide(L)'
;MARKKVRKGASKSVARNAKANAVRTSAKGKSFGLAIVALILNVLFIPGLGTLVAGKSKTGAWQLVLLVIGIIFVSVAYVYETTVFYLGVPIAIAAWIWGLVTGISLLQGAE
;
A
#
# COMPACT_ATOMS: atom_id res chain seq x y z
N MET A 1 5.26 50.32 16.87
CA MET A 1 6.11 49.17 16.44
C MET A 1 5.82 47.84 17.16
N ALA A 2 5.09 47.81 18.30
CA ALA A 2 4.86 46.58 19.09
C ALA A 2 4.00 45.49 18.41
N ARG A 3 3.00 45.86 17.59
CA ARG A 3 2.08 44.90 16.94
C ARG A 3 2.75 43.94 15.93
N LYS A 4 3.90 44.34 15.34
CA LYS A 4 4.58 43.54 14.30
C LYS A 4 5.41 42.38 14.90
N LYS A 5 5.91 42.55 16.14
CA LYS A 5 6.69 41.52 16.86
C LYS A 5 5.80 40.37 17.35
N VAL A 6 4.62 40.70 17.88
CA VAL A 6 3.63 39.72 18.37
C VAL A 6 3.13 38.79 17.24
N ARG A 7 2.85 39.35 16.05
CA ARG A 7 2.45 38.57 14.87
C ARG A 7 3.51 37.57 14.40
N LYS A 8 4.80 37.93 14.46
CA LYS A 8 5.90 37.02 14.09
C LYS A 8 6.08 35.87 15.10
N GLY A 9 5.86 36.13 16.39
CA GLY A 9 5.91 35.09 17.43
C GLY A 9 4.79 34.06 17.32
N ALA A 10 3.56 34.52 17.08
CA ALA A 10 2.40 33.65 16.86
C ALA A 10 2.56 32.77 15.60
N SER A 11 3.05 33.34 14.49
CA SER A 11 3.28 32.61 13.25
C SER A 11 4.34 31.51 13.38
N LYS A 12 5.44 31.75 14.12
CA LYS A 12 6.45 30.71 14.42
C LYS A 12 5.90 29.59 15.31
N SER A 13 5.08 29.93 16.30
CA SER A 13 4.42 28.95 17.18
C SER A 13 3.48 28.03 16.41
N VAL A 14 2.65 28.59 15.51
CA VAL A 14 1.72 27.84 14.66
C VAL A 14 2.48 26.91 13.69
N ALA A 15 3.54 27.40 13.03
CA ALA A 15 4.35 26.57 12.14
C ALA A 15 5.06 25.43 12.89
N ARG A 16 5.54 25.69 14.12
CA ARG A 16 6.17 24.68 14.97
C ARG A 16 5.17 23.62 15.45
N ASN A 17 3.96 24.03 15.82
CA ASN A 17 2.89 23.10 16.20
C ASN A 17 2.38 22.28 15.01
N ALA A 18 2.25 22.88 13.82
CA ALA A 18 1.90 22.16 12.61
C ALA A 18 2.96 21.10 12.24
N LYS A 19 4.25 21.44 12.37
CA LYS A 19 5.35 20.50 12.14
C LYS A 19 5.37 19.39 13.20
N ALA A 20 5.14 19.71 14.47
CA ALA A 20 5.04 18.73 15.55
C ALA A 20 3.82 17.80 15.39
N ASN A 21 2.68 18.32 14.92
CA ASN A 21 1.52 17.50 14.60
C ASN A 21 1.76 16.59 13.39
N ALA A 22 2.43 17.08 12.34
CA ALA A 22 2.81 16.27 11.18
C ALA A 22 3.77 15.13 11.56
N VAL A 23 4.68 15.37 12.51
CA VAL A 23 5.56 14.32 13.06
C VAL A 23 4.75 13.33 13.90
N ARG A 24 3.78 13.78 14.70
CA ARG A 24 2.91 12.91 15.50
C ARG A 24 1.97 12.04 14.65
N THR A 25 1.43 12.55 13.55
CA THR A 25 0.62 11.75 12.61
C THR A 25 1.48 10.76 11.83
N SER A 26 2.73 11.11 11.51
CA SER A 26 3.71 10.19 10.91
C SER A 26 4.19 9.09 11.87
N ALA A 27 4.22 9.36 13.18
CA ALA A 27 4.66 8.43 14.22
C ALA A 27 3.56 7.48 14.74
N LYS A 28 2.31 7.62 14.26
CA LYS A 28 1.26 6.65 14.56
C LYS A 28 1.54 5.40 13.72
N GLY A 29 2.34 4.49 14.28
CA GLY A 29 2.57 3.16 13.74
C GLY A 29 1.24 2.56 13.29
N LYS A 30 1.23 1.96 12.10
CA LYS A 30 0.01 1.34 11.57
C LYS A 30 -0.48 0.33 12.59
N SER A 31 -1.76 0.37 12.94
CA SER A 31 -2.27 -0.55 13.95
C SER A 31 -2.08 -1.99 13.46
N PHE A 32 -1.65 -2.86 14.37
CA PHE A 32 -1.47 -4.29 14.10
C PHE A 32 -2.74 -4.91 13.46
N GLY A 33 -3.92 -4.49 13.92
CA GLY A 33 -5.20 -4.88 13.31
C GLY A 33 -5.35 -4.44 11.83
N LEU A 34 -4.90 -3.25 11.46
CA LEU A 34 -4.89 -2.80 10.07
C LEU A 34 -3.92 -3.64 9.21
N ALA A 35 -2.78 -4.04 9.78
CA ALA A 35 -1.81 -4.89 9.10
C ALA A 35 -2.35 -6.30 8.84
N ILE A 36 -3.08 -6.89 9.80
CA ILE A 36 -3.78 -8.17 9.63
C ILE A 36 -4.85 -8.08 8.52
N VAL A 37 -5.69 -7.05 8.58
CA VAL A 37 -6.75 -6.84 7.57
C VAL A 37 -6.13 -6.66 6.18
N ALA A 38 -5.02 -5.90 6.09
CA ALA A 38 -4.27 -5.75 4.84
C ALA A 38 -3.67 -7.07 4.35
N LEU A 39 -3.16 -7.93 5.24
CA LEU A 39 -2.66 -9.26 4.86
C LEU A 39 -3.80 -10.11 4.29
N ILE A 40 -4.94 -10.21 5.00
CA ILE A 40 -6.09 -11.00 4.56
C ILE A 40 -6.58 -10.54 3.19
N LEU A 41 -6.72 -9.22 2.98
CA LEU A 41 -7.13 -8.65 1.69
C LEU A 41 -6.18 -9.02 0.54
N ASN A 42 -4.87 -9.00 0.78
CA ASN A 42 -3.88 -9.33 -0.24
C ASN A 42 -3.82 -10.82 -0.58
N VAL A 43 -4.07 -11.70 0.40
CA VAL A 43 -3.91 -13.15 0.23
C VAL A 43 -5.19 -13.81 -0.27
N LEU A 44 -6.33 -13.45 0.34
CA LEU A 44 -7.60 -14.16 0.15
C LEU A 44 -8.45 -13.58 -0.97
N PHE A 45 -8.31 -12.28 -1.26
CA PHE A 45 -9.16 -11.59 -2.24
C PHE A 45 -8.36 -11.16 -3.45
N ILE A 46 -7.61 -10.08 -3.33
CA ILE A 46 -6.95 -9.43 -4.46
C ILE A 46 -5.57 -8.93 -4.01
N PRO A 47 -4.46 -9.45 -4.58
CA PRO A 47 -3.15 -8.93 -4.31
C PRO A 47 -3.08 -7.44 -4.72
N GLY A 48 -2.73 -6.57 -3.77
CA GLY A 48 -2.67 -5.12 -3.98
C GLY A 48 -3.71 -4.31 -3.20
N LEU A 49 -4.89 -4.89 -2.93
CA LEU A 49 -5.95 -4.19 -2.18
C LEU A 49 -5.54 -3.90 -0.74
N GLY A 50 -5.01 -4.90 -0.04
CA GLY A 50 -4.52 -4.73 1.33
C GLY A 50 -3.36 -3.74 1.41
N THR A 51 -2.48 -3.75 0.41
CA THR A 51 -1.36 -2.82 0.29
C THR A 51 -1.83 -1.36 0.10
N LEU A 52 -2.91 -1.14 -0.67
CA LEU A 52 -3.56 0.17 -0.81
C LEU A 52 -4.21 0.64 0.49
N VAL A 53 -4.95 -0.24 1.16
CA VAL A 53 -5.61 0.06 2.45
C VAL A 53 -4.58 0.39 3.53
N ALA A 54 -3.42 -0.26 3.50
CA ALA A 54 -2.30 0.05 4.38
C ALA A 54 -1.55 1.35 4.00
N GLY A 55 -2.00 2.10 2.99
CA GLY A 55 -1.39 3.38 2.59
C GLY A 55 -0.11 3.26 1.75
N LYS A 56 0.26 2.06 1.28
CA LYS A 56 1.39 1.87 0.34
C LYS A 56 0.88 1.92 -1.11
N SER A 57 0.38 3.09 -1.52
CA SER A 57 -0.40 3.24 -2.75
C SER A 57 0.35 2.87 -4.04
N LYS A 58 1.64 3.20 -4.13
CA LYS A 58 2.46 2.86 -5.31
C LYS A 58 2.65 1.35 -5.46
N THR A 59 2.94 0.65 -4.36
CA THR A 59 3.15 -0.81 -4.37
C THR A 59 1.84 -1.54 -4.65
N GLY A 60 0.74 -1.11 -4.03
CA GLY A 60 -0.57 -1.71 -4.26
C GLY A 60 -1.09 -1.49 -5.69
N ALA A 61 -0.81 -0.33 -6.29
CA ALA A 61 -1.15 -0.06 -7.68
C ALA A 61 -0.42 -1.01 -8.64
N TRP A 62 0.89 -1.23 -8.45
CA TRP A 62 1.64 -2.19 -9.28
C TRP A 62 1.15 -3.63 -9.13
N GLN A 63 0.75 -4.04 -7.92
CA GLN A 63 0.15 -5.36 -7.68
C GLN A 63 -1.18 -5.53 -8.43
N LEU A 64 -2.03 -4.50 -8.43
CA LEU A 64 -3.27 -4.49 -9.21
C LEU A 64 -3.01 -4.51 -10.72
N VAL A 65 -2.04 -3.74 -11.21
CA VAL A 65 -1.66 -3.75 -12.63
C VAL A 65 -1.18 -5.13 -13.05
N LEU A 66 -0.31 -5.77 -12.26
CA LEU A 66 0.15 -7.13 -12.54
C LEU A 66 -0.99 -8.16 -12.50
N LEU A 67 -1.94 -8.02 -11.58
CA LEU A 67 -3.13 -8.87 -11.56
C LEU A 67 -3.94 -8.71 -12.84
N VAL A 68 -4.21 -7.47 -13.26
CA VAL A 68 -4.98 -7.20 -14.50
C VAL A 68 -4.26 -7.78 -15.71
N ILE A 69 -2.94 -7.59 -15.80
CA ILE A 69 -2.12 -8.20 -16.86
C ILE A 69 -2.25 -9.73 -16.78
N GLY A 70 -2.06 -10.34 -15.61
CA GLY A 70 -2.20 -11.78 -15.41
C GLY A 70 -3.58 -12.31 -15.85
N ILE A 71 -4.66 -11.63 -15.48
CA ILE A 71 -6.04 -11.98 -15.88
C ILE A 71 -6.19 -11.90 -17.40
N ILE A 72 -5.69 -10.84 -18.05
CA ILE A 72 -5.72 -10.71 -19.51
C ILE A 72 -4.99 -11.89 -20.16
N PHE A 73 -3.78 -12.21 -19.68
CA PHE A 73 -3.01 -13.34 -20.20
C PHE A 73 -3.70 -14.69 -20.00
N VAL A 74 -4.30 -14.94 -18.83
CA VAL A 74 -5.08 -16.15 -18.56
C VAL A 74 -6.33 -16.21 -19.45
N SER A 75 -7.03 -15.09 -19.64
CA SER A 75 -8.25 -15.01 -20.45
C SER A 75 -7.94 -15.25 -21.93
N VAL A 76 -6.85 -14.64 -22.44
CA VAL A 76 -6.33 -14.89 -23.79
C VAL A 76 -5.92 -16.36 -23.93
N ALA A 77 -5.19 -16.92 -22.97
CA ALA A 77 -4.81 -18.33 -22.99
C ALA A 77 -6.03 -19.27 -23.04
N TYR A 78 -7.12 -18.93 -22.33
CA TYR A 78 -8.36 -19.72 -22.32
C TYR A 78 -9.11 -19.66 -23.66
N VAL A 79 -9.06 -18.53 -24.37
CA VAL A 79 -9.72 -18.36 -25.68
C VAL A 79 -8.98 -19.07 -26.81
N TYR A 80 -7.65 -19.16 -26.73
CA TYR A 80 -6.82 -19.67 -27.83
C TYR A 80 -6.28 -21.10 -27.63
N GLU A 81 -6.66 -21.82 -26.56
CA GLU A 81 -6.15 -23.17 -26.19
C GLU A 81 -4.62 -23.34 -26.34
N THR A 82 -3.86 -22.26 -26.15
CA THR A 82 -2.42 -22.23 -26.48
C THR A 82 -1.55 -22.28 -25.22
N THR A 83 -0.28 -22.64 -25.43
CA THR A 83 0.85 -22.75 -24.47
C THR A 83 1.03 -21.56 -23.50
N VAL A 84 0.32 -20.45 -23.69
CA VAL A 84 0.31 -19.24 -22.85
C VAL A 84 -0.22 -19.50 -21.44
N PHE A 85 -1.03 -20.55 -21.23
CA PHE A 85 -1.48 -20.97 -19.90
C PHE A 85 -0.30 -21.28 -18.95
N TYR A 86 0.76 -21.90 -19.47
CA TYR A 86 1.97 -22.22 -18.71
C TYR A 86 2.78 -20.98 -18.29
N LEU A 87 2.55 -19.82 -18.92
CA LEU A 87 3.16 -18.54 -18.51
C LEU A 87 2.24 -17.75 -17.56
N GLY A 88 0.93 -17.81 -17.76
CA GLY A 88 -0.03 -17.05 -16.94
C GLY A 88 -0.09 -17.53 -15.49
N VAL A 89 -0.06 -18.84 -15.26
CA VAL A 89 -0.13 -19.42 -13.90
C VAL A 89 1.08 -19.04 -13.03
N PRO A 90 2.34 -19.17 -13.49
CA PRO A 90 3.50 -18.70 -12.73
C PRO A 90 3.47 -17.19 -12.41
N ILE A 91 3.00 -16.36 -13.35
CA ILE A 91 2.89 -14.91 -13.14
C ILE A 91 1.83 -14.59 -12.08
N ALA A 92 0.68 -15.25 -12.11
CA ALA A 92 -0.36 -15.10 -11.10
C ALA A 92 0.16 -15.52 -9.71
N ILE A 93 0.82 -16.69 -9.62
CA ILE A 93 1.44 -17.17 -8.38
C ILE A 93 2.49 -16.16 -7.87
N ALA A 94 3.34 -15.62 -8.74
CA ALA A 94 4.34 -14.62 -8.36
C ALA A 94 3.69 -13.34 -7.79
N ALA A 95 2.57 -12.89 -8.36
CA ALA A 95 1.82 -11.74 -7.84
C ALA A 95 1.24 -12.02 -6.44
N TRP A 96 0.73 -13.23 -6.21
CA TRP A 96 0.23 -13.66 -4.89
C TRP A 96 1.34 -13.78 -3.85
N ILE A 97 2.49 -14.37 -4.21
CA ILE A 97 3.68 -14.44 -3.36
C ILE A 97 4.15 -13.02 -3.00
N TRP A 98 4.15 -12.11 -3.97
CA TRP A 98 4.53 -10.72 -3.72
C TRP A 98 3.53 -10.00 -2.81
N GLY A 99 2.24 -10.29 -2.95
CA GLY A 99 1.19 -9.84 -2.03
C GLY A 99 1.41 -10.31 -0.59
N LEU A 100 1.77 -11.58 -0.42
CA LEU A 100 2.14 -12.19 0.88
C LEU A 100 3.33 -11.49 1.52
N VAL A 101 4.45 -11.38 0.79
CA VAL A 101 5.68 -10.74 1.29
C VAL A 101 5.40 -9.29 1.71
N THR A 102 4.59 -8.58 0.93
CA THR A 102 4.21 -7.19 1.25
C THR A 102 3.34 -7.10 2.50
N GLY A 103 2.40 -8.04 2.67
CA GLY A 103 1.56 -8.12 3.87
C GLY A 103 2.35 -8.46 5.14
N ILE A 104 3.29 -9.41 5.06
CA ILE A 104 4.17 -9.78 6.18
C ILE A 104 5.07 -8.60 6.56
N SER A 105 5.63 -7.89 5.59
CA SER A 105 6.41 -6.66 5.84
C SER A 105 5.58 -5.56 6.52
N LEU A 106 4.26 -5.51 6.30
CA LEU A 106 3.38 -4.57 7.00
C LEU A 106 3.13 -4.98 8.44
N LEU A 107 3.03 -6.28 8.73
CA LEU A 107 2.91 -6.82 10.09
C LEU A 107 4.17 -6.57 10.92
N GLN A 108 5.35 -6.86 10.35
CA GLN A 108 6.64 -6.62 11.02
C GLN A 108 6.91 -5.14 11.31
N GLY A 109 6.31 -4.22 10.53
CA GLY A 109 6.42 -2.78 10.78
C GLY A 109 5.33 -2.23 11.72
N ALA A 110 4.42 -3.08 12.19
CA ALA A 110 3.34 -2.74 13.11
C ALA A 110 3.57 -3.31 14.52
N GLU A 111 4.40 -4.35 14.65
CA GLU A 111 5.03 -4.79 15.91
C GLU A 111 6.17 -3.85 16.35
#